data_AF-A0A9E5TJW0-F1
#
_entry.id   AF-A0A9E5TJW0-F1
#
_cell.length_a   1.000
_cell.length_b   1.000
_cell.length_c   1.000
_cell.angle_alpha   90.00
_cell.angle_beta   90.00
_cell.angle_gamma   90.00
#
_symmetry.space_group_name_H-M   'P 1'
#
loop_
_entity.id
_entity.type
_entity.pdbx_description
1 polymer ?
#
loop_
_entity_poly.entity_id
_entity_poly.type
_entity_poly.pdbx_seq_one_letter_code
_entity_poly.pdbx_strand_id
1 'polypeptide(L)' 'MDQQIAYEHGEGDRSLRWWKRAMWSYYSQVCEEIGRKPSSDMPLICQRFRLVYK' A
#
# COMPACT_ATOMS: atom_id res chain seq x y z
N MET A 1 -8.79 -2.59 3.51
CA MET A 1 -7.45 -3.20 3.63
C MET A 1 -7.39 -4.01 4.93
N ASP A 2 -6.97 -5.26 4.84
CA ASP A 2 -6.91 -6.23 5.94
C ASP A 2 -5.51 -6.22 6.61
N GLN A 3 -5.43 -6.51 7.91
CA GLN A 3 -4.16 -6.69 8.65
C GLN A 3 -3.29 -7.77 8.02
N GLN A 4 -3.89 -8.82 7.46
CA GLN A 4 -3.17 -9.90 6.81
C GLN A 4 -2.29 -9.41 5.65
N ILE A 5 -2.78 -8.46 4.85
CA ILE A 5 -2.00 -7.90 3.72
C ILE A 5 -0.82 -7.08 4.21
N ALA A 6 -1.01 -6.26 5.26
CA ALA A 6 0.08 -5.50 5.86
C ALA A 6 1.17 -6.42 6.43
N TYR A 7 0.78 -7.56 7.00
CA TYR A 7 1.71 -8.57 7.50
C TYR A 7 2.46 -9.29 6.38
N GLU A 8 1.76 -9.69 5.32
CA GLU A 8 2.33 -10.39 4.15
C GLU A 8 3.27 -9.51 3.32
N HIS A 9 2.99 -8.21 3.21
CA HIS A 9 3.91 -7.24 2.60
C HIS A 9 5.25 -7.18 3.36
N GLY A 10 5.25 -7.43 4.66
CA GLY A 10 6.45 -7.50 5.47
C GLY A 10 7.17 -6.16 5.67
N GLU A 11 6.60 -5.04 5.20
CA GLU A 11 7.16 -3.70 5.30
C GLU A 11 6.99 -3.11 6.72
N GLY A 12 7.96 -2.31 7.15
CA GLY A 12 7.92 -1.61 8.45
C GLY A 12 7.77 -2.55 9.65
N ASP A 13 6.83 -2.23 10.55
CA ASP A 13 6.49 -3.02 11.73
C ASP A 13 5.44 -4.11 11.47
N ARG A 14 5.09 -4.35 10.19
CA ARG A 14 4.04 -5.28 9.75
C ARG A 14 2.64 -4.97 10.31
N SER A 15 2.44 -3.75 10.82
CA SER A 15 1.14 -3.30 11.31
C SER A 15 0.34 -2.62 10.20
N LEU A 16 -0.97 -2.83 10.23
CA LEU A 16 -1.90 -2.11 9.35
C LEU A 16 -1.81 -0.58 9.53
N ARG A 17 -1.48 -0.12 10.74
CA ARG A 17 -1.37 1.31 11.05
C ARG A 17 -0.17 1.93 10.33
N TRP A 18 0.99 1.30 10.43
CA TRP A 18 2.18 1.76 9.72
C TRP A 18 1.96 1.71 8.21
N TRP A 19 1.42 0.58 7.72
CA TRP A 19 1.15 0.39 6.29
C TRP A 19 0.22 1.49 5.75
N LYS A 20 -0.89 1.78 6.44
CA LYS A 20 -1.81 2.87 6.04
C LYS A 20 -1.09 4.22 5.96
N ARG A 21 -0.23 4.54 6.93
CA ARG A 21 0.51 5.82 6.94
C ARG A 21 1.53 5.89 5.79
N ALA A 22 2.31 4.83 5.59
CA ALA A 22 3.31 4.77 4.53
C ALA A 22 2.66 4.86 3.14
N MET A 23 1.60 4.08 2.92
CA MET A 23 0.86 4.08 1.67
C MET A 23 0.13 5.40 1.41
N TRP A 24 -0.42 6.04 2.45
CA TRP A 24 -1.02 7.36 2.28
C TRP A 24 0.00 8.37 1.76
N SER A 25 1.22 8.39 2.33
CA SER A 25 2.30 9.27 1.87
C SER A 25 2.67 9.00 0.42
N TYR A 26 2.85 7.72 0.08
CA TYR A 26 3.23 7.31 -1.28
C TYR A 26 2.14 7.64 -2.31
N TYR A 27 0.92 7.17 -2.09
CA TYR A 27 -0.16 7.35 -3.06
C TYR A 27 -0.61 8.81 -3.18
N SER A 28 -0.50 9.62 -2.12
CA SER A 28 -0.80 11.06 -2.22
C SER A 28 0.13 11.76 -3.20
N GLN A 29 1.43 11.47 -3.10
CA GLN A 29 2.42 12.01 -4.03
C GLN A 29 2.16 11.53 -5.47
N VAL A 30 1.93 10.22 -5.66
CA VAL A 30 1.64 9.66 -6.99
C VAL A 30 0.36 10.26 -7.58
N CYS A 31 -0.69 10.44 -6.78
CA CYS A 31 -1.92 11.09 -7.22
C CYS A 31 -1.65 12.51 -7.72
N GLU A 32 -0.89 13.30 -6.98
CA GLU A 32 -0.52 14.66 -7.38
C GLU A 32 0.26 14.67 -8.70
N GLU A 33 1.22 13.76 -8.86
CA GLU A 33 2.02 13.61 -10.10
C GLU A 33 1.16 13.28 -11.33
N ILE A 34 0.06 12.53 -11.17
CA ILE A 34 -0.88 12.21 -12.26
C ILE A 34 -2.06 13.19 -12.36
N GLY A 35 -2.02 14.32 -11.65
CA GLY A 35 -3.08 15.33 -11.67
C GLY A 35 -4.40 14.87 -11.03
N ARG A 36 -4.34 13.92 -10.10
CA ARG A 36 -5.48 13.41 -9.32
C ARG A 36 -5.37 13.89 -7.87
N LYS A 37 -6.50 13.89 -7.16
CA LYS A 37 -6.52 14.15 -5.71
C LYS A 37 -6.53 12.82 -4.97
N PRO A 38 -5.67 12.62 -3.95
CA PRO A 38 -5.76 11.44 -3.11
C PRO A 38 -7.09 11.39 -2.37
N SER A 39 -7.64 10.19 -2.24
CA SER A 39 -8.89 9.98 -1.51
C SER A 39 -8.82 8.74 -0.64
N SER A 40 -9.43 8.79 0.54
CA SER A 40 -9.41 7.68 1.51
C SER A 40 -10.20 6.46 1.05
N ASP A 41 -11.12 6.65 0.11
CA ASP A 41 -11.97 5.62 -0.49
C ASP A 41 -11.43 5.10 -1.84
N MET A 42 -10.25 5.55 -2.29
CA MET A 42 -9.68 5.09 -3.55
C MET A 42 -9.44 3.56 -3.52
N PRO A 43 -9.83 2.83 -4.57
CA PRO A 43 -9.62 1.39 -4.62
C PRO A 43 -8.13 1.08 -4.72
N LEU A 44 -7.68 0.10 -3.92
CA LEU A 44 -6.31 -0.41 -3.96
C LEU A 44 -6.31 -1.85 -4.46
N ILE A 45 -5.47 -2.14 -5.44
CA ILE A 45 -5.27 -3.50 -5.96
C ILE A 45 -4.09 -4.11 -5.21
N CYS A 46 -4.37 -5.15 -4.41
CA CYS A 46 -3.34 -5.89 -3.69
C CYS A 46 -2.97 -7.14 -4.48
N GLN A 47 -1.68 -7.34 -4.75
CA GLN A 47 -1.19 -8.49 -5.49
C GLN A 47 -0.27 -9.34 -4.63
N ARG A 48 -0.48 -10.66 -4.64
CA ARG A 48 0.41 -11.64 -4.05
C ARG A 48 1.20 -12.31 -5.16
N PHE A 49 2.51 -12.38 -5.01
CA PHE A 49 3.38 -13.04 -5.98
C PHE A 49 4.36 -13.96 -5.25
N ARG A 50 4.89 -14.94 -5.98
CA ARG A 50 5.90 -15.88 -5.49
C ARG A 50 7.13 -15.77 -6.38
N LEU A 51 8.31 -15.70 -5.78
CA LEU A 51 9.56 -15.79 -6.51
C LEU A 51 9.69 -17.19 -7.13
N VAL A 52 9.87 -17.26 -8.46
CA VAL A 52 9.95 -18.54 -9.20
C VAL A 52 11.38 -18.94 -9.58
N TYR A 53 12.34 -18.04 -9.44
CA TYR A 53 13.76 -18.26 -9.73
C TYR A 53 14.62 -17.35 -8.84
N LYS A 54 15.79 -17.82 -8.41
CA LYS A 54 16.75 -17.08 -7.55
C LYS A 54 18.14 -17.06 -8.18
#